data_AF-A0A6M0G7Q1-F1
#
_entry.id   AF-A0A6M0G7Q1-F1
#
_cell.length_a   1.000
_cell.length_b   1.000
_cell.length_c   1.000
_cell.angle_alpha   90.00
_cell.angle_beta   90.00
_cell.angle_gamma   90.00
#
_symmetry.space_group_name_H-M   'P 1'
#
loop_
_entity.id
_entity.type
_entity.pdbx_description
1 polymer ?
#
loop_
_entity_poly.entity_id
_entity_poly.type
_entity_poly.pdbx_seq_one_letter_code
_entity_poly.pdbx_strand_id
1 'polypeptide(L)'
;MSYLLHQIKAKTIALISLAAIVCVTAIACAGGGGSSQQAVGIPPEVVADYVHTTLAADRTAYTKHVVNRAKTLEGKEKEKGVLDIEATEGWVNTDGIPLPAQMFRLGSEIATDYAAEAGLSFSYNLISPWNLNDSQAPKNDFEKKAMDAVIETGEPYKDYQEVGDKTYYSALYPDIAVAEACVTCHNT
;
A
#
# COMPACT_ATOMS: atom_id res chain seq x y z
N MET A 1 -26.96 -75.27 -27.91
CA MET A 1 -26.31 -74.81 -26.66
C MET A 1 -25.15 -73.83 -26.90
N SER A 2 -24.19 -74.13 -27.80
CA SER A 2 -22.96 -73.32 -28.00
C SER A 2 -23.17 -71.89 -28.52
N TYR A 3 -24.12 -71.66 -29.44
CA TYR A 3 -24.34 -70.34 -30.06
C TYR A 3 -24.94 -69.30 -29.09
N LEU A 4 -25.88 -69.75 -28.24
CA LEU A 4 -26.53 -68.89 -27.24
C LEU A 4 -25.52 -68.44 -26.16
N LEU A 5 -24.62 -69.34 -25.75
CA LEU A 5 -23.55 -69.04 -24.81
C LEU A 5 -22.53 -68.04 -25.37
N HIS A 6 -22.24 -68.09 -26.68
CA HIS A 6 -21.37 -67.10 -27.33
C HIS A 6 -22.01 -65.72 -27.42
N GLN A 7 -23.30 -65.63 -27.74
CA GLN A 7 -24.00 -64.34 -27.77
C GLN A 7 -24.13 -63.70 -26.39
N ILE A 8 -24.37 -64.50 -25.35
CA ILE A 8 -24.42 -63.99 -23.97
C ILE A 8 -23.04 -63.46 -23.56
N LYS A 9 -21.96 -64.22 -23.81
CA LYS A 9 -20.58 -63.78 -23.52
C LYS A 9 -20.21 -62.49 -24.27
N ALA A 10 -20.55 -62.37 -25.55
CA ALA A 10 -20.27 -61.17 -26.34
C ALA A 10 -21.01 -59.93 -25.80
N LYS A 11 -22.28 -60.08 -25.40
CA LYS A 11 -23.08 -58.99 -24.82
C LYS A 11 -22.58 -58.58 -23.43
N THR A 12 -22.19 -59.54 -22.60
CA THR A 12 -21.62 -59.26 -21.27
C THR A 12 -20.27 -58.55 -21.37
N ILE A 13 -19.40 -58.97 -22.30
CA ILE A 13 -18.12 -58.29 -22.54
C ILE A 13 -18.36 -56.85 -23.05
N ALA A 14 -19.30 -56.65 -23.98
CA ALA A 14 -19.63 -55.31 -24.48
C ALA A 14 -20.17 -54.38 -23.38
N LEU A 15 -21.00 -54.88 -22.46
CA LEU A 15 -21.52 -54.11 -21.32
C LEU A 15 -20.41 -53.74 -20.32
N ILE A 16 -19.48 -54.65 -20.04
CA ILE A 16 -18.35 -54.38 -19.14
C ILE A 16 -17.41 -53.34 -19.75
N SER A 17 -17.13 -53.41 -21.05
CA SER A 17 -16.31 -52.42 -21.76
C SER A 17 -16.95 -51.03 -21.75
N LEU A 18 -18.27 -50.95 -21.94
CA LEU A 18 -19.00 -49.68 -21.88
C LEU A 18 -18.97 -49.07 -20.48
N ALA A 19 -19.18 -49.88 -19.44
CA ALA A 19 -19.11 -49.43 -18.05
C ALA A 19 -17.71 -48.94 -17.65
N ALA A 20 -16.65 -49.63 -18.10
CA ALA A 20 -15.27 -49.20 -17.86
C ALA A 20 -14.94 -47.86 -18.52
N ILE A 21 -15.44 -47.59 -19.74
CA ILE A 21 -15.24 -46.31 -20.43
C ILE A 21 -15.92 -45.15 -19.69
N VAL A 22 -17.14 -45.37 -19.18
CA VAL A 22 -17.89 -44.35 -18.40
C VAL A 22 -17.20 -44.05 -17.06
N CYS A 23 -16.61 -45.04 -16.41
CA CYS A 23 -15.84 -44.82 -15.18
C CYS A 23 -14.54 -44.05 -15.42
N VAL A 24 -13.86 -44.28 -16.55
CA VAL A 24 -12.61 -43.56 -16.89
C VAL A 24 -12.88 -42.10 -17.27
N THR A 25 -13.99 -41.79 -17.93
CA THR A 25 -14.37 -40.39 -18.23
C THR A 25 -14.83 -39.62 -16.99
N ALA A 26 -15.48 -40.28 -16.03
CA ALA A 26 -15.91 -39.63 -14.78
C ALA A 26 -14.73 -39.24 -13.87
N ILE A 27 -13.64 -40.03 -13.86
CA ILE A 27 -12.45 -39.75 -13.04
C ILE A 27 -11.58 -38.64 -13.69
N ALA A 28 -11.56 -38.54 -15.02
CA ALA A 28 -10.84 -37.49 -15.73
C ALA A 28 -11.40 -36.08 -15.48
N CYS A 29 -12.68 -35.94 -15.10
CA CYS A 29 -13.30 -34.66 -14.76
C CYS A 29 -13.30 -34.35 -13.25
N ALA A 30 -12.94 -35.31 -12.38
CA ALA A 30 -12.83 -35.10 -10.94
C ALA A 30 -11.46 -34.56 -10.52
N GLY A 31 -10.45 -34.67 -11.39
CA GLY A 31 -9.12 -34.05 -11.25
C GLY A 31 -9.10 -32.58 -11.68
N GLY A 32 -10.18 -31.84 -11.44
CA GLY A 32 -10.21 -30.39 -11.55
C GLY A 32 -9.31 -29.79 -10.48
N GLY A 33 -8.00 -29.85 -10.72
CA GLY A 33 -7.02 -29.06 -9.99
C GLY A 33 -7.52 -27.64 -10.03
N GLY A 34 -7.85 -27.11 -8.85
CA GLY A 34 -8.12 -25.70 -8.67
C GLY A 34 -6.89 -24.95 -9.17
N SER A 35 -6.95 -24.50 -10.41
CA SER A 35 -6.13 -23.41 -10.88
C SER A 35 -6.51 -22.24 -9.98
N SER A 36 -5.75 -22.04 -8.90
CA SER A 36 -5.66 -20.75 -8.24
C SER A 36 -5.34 -19.79 -9.37
N GLN A 37 -6.35 -19.04 -9.80
CA GLN A 37 -6.21 -17.97 -10.76
C GLN A 37 -5.22 -17.00 -10.10
N GLN A 38 -3.93 -17.13 -10.45
CA GLN A 38 -2.93 -16.15 -10.05
C GLN A 38 -3.47 -14.81 -10.50
N ALA A 39 -3.67 -13.90 -9.56
CA ALA A 39 -4.14 -12.56 -9.85
C ALA A 39 -3.20 -11.98 -10.93
N VAL A 40 -3.76 -11.68 -12.10
CA VAL A 40 -3.04 -11.00 -13.19
C VAL A 40 -2.92 -9.54 -12.75
N GLY A 41 -1.92 -9.23 -11.92
CA GLY A 41 -1.72 -7.91 -11.34
C GLY A 41 -0.47 -7.83 -10.46
N ILE A 42 -0.04 -6.62 -10.16
CA ILE A 42 1.03 -6.37 -9.19
C ILE A 42 0.46 -6.61 -7.79
N PRO A 43 1.13 -7.37 -6.89
CA PRO A 43 0.67 -7.55 -5.52
C PRO A 43 0.45 -6.20 -4.82
N PRO A 44 -0.61 -6.04 -4.01
CA PRO A 44 -0.91 -4.76 -3.37
C PRO A 44 0.20 -4.30 -2.42
N GLU A 45 0.93 -5.23 -1.82
CA GLU A 45 2.15 -4.94 -1.06
C GLU A 45 3.19 -4.18 -1.89
N VAL A 46 3.47 -4.68 -3.09
CA VAL A 46 4.46 -4.08 -4.00
C VAL A 46 3.98 -2.70 -4.48
N VAL A 47 2.68 -2.55 -4.71
CA VAL A 47 2.09 -1.23 -5.03
C VAL A 47 2.28 -0.26 -3.87
N ALA A 48 2.02 -0.69 -2.63
CA ALA A 48 2.21 0.13 -1.44
C ALA A 48 3.69 0.54 -1.27
N ASP A 49 4.64 -0.36 -1.54
CA ASP A 49 6.08 -0.08 -1.49
C ASP A 49 6.50 0.96 -2.54
N TYR A 50 5.99 0.87 -3.78
CA TYR A 50 6.26 1.86 -4.83
C TYR A 50 5.69 3.24 -4.48
N VAL A 51 4.46 3.28 -3.97
CA VAL A 51 3.83 4.52 -3.52
C VAL A 51 4.64 5.13 -2.38
N HIS A 52 4.95 4.36 -1.33
CA HIS A 52 5.75 4.84 -0.21
C HIS A 52 7.11 5.38 -0.65
N THR A 53 7.81 4.67 -1.53
CA THR A 53 9.11 5.10 -2.07
C THR A 53 9.02 6.48 -2.70
N THR A 54 7.98 6.72 -3.50
CA THR A 54 7.75 8.02 -4.16
C THR A 54 7.42 9.10 -3.14
N LEU A 55 6.50 8.82 -2.21
CA LEU A 55 6.08 9.76 -1.17
C LEU A 55 7.24 10.18 -0.25
N ALA A 56 8.08 9.22 0.15
CA ALA A 56 9.27 9.47 0.97
C ALA A 56 10.34 10.27 0.20
N ALA A 57 10.55 9.96 -1.09
CA ALA A 57 11.47 10.68 -1.95
C ALA A 57 11.04 12.13 -2.14
N ASP A 58 9.77 12.39 -2.44
CA ASP A 58 9.24 13.74 -2.68
C ASP A 58 9.30 14.61 -1.43
N ARG A 59 8.94 14.05 -0.26
CA ARG A 59 9.08 14.74 1.03
C ARG A 59 10.54 15.07 1.34
N THR A 60 11.44 14.13 1.06
CA THR A 60 12.89 14.33 1.23
C THR A 60 13.42 15.40 0.28
N ALA A 61 13.00 15.37 -0.99
CA ALA A 61 13.41 16.32 -2.01
C ALA A 61 12.94 17.74 -1.65
N TYR A 62 11.68 17.89 -1.22
CA TYR A 62 11.15 19.16 -0.75
C TYR A 62 11.96 19.72 0.43
N THR A 63 12.23 18.87 1.42
CA THR A 63 13.00 19.26 2.61
C THR A 63 14.43 19.70 2.24
N LYS A 64 15.14 18.91 1.42
CA LYS A 64 16.54 19.19 1.06
C LYS A 64 16.68 20.35 0.08
N HIS A 65 15.86 20.38 -0.96
CA HIS A 65 16.08 21.25 -2.12
C HIS A 65 15.25 22.52 -2.10
N VAL A 66 14.25 22.61 -1.22
CA VAL A 66 13.44 23.82 -1.02
C VAL A 66 13.67 24.39 0.38
N VAL A 67 13.31 23.65 1.43
CA VAL A 67 13.35 24.15 2.82
C VAL A 67 14.79 24.44 3.28
N ASN A 68 15.68 23.45 3.21
CA ASN A 68 17.07 23.64 3.61
C ASN A 68 17.79 24.62 2.69
N ARG A 69 17.47 24.60 1.39
CA ARG A 69 18.06 25.50 0.41
C ARG A 69 17.72 26.96 0.69
N ALA A 70 16.53 27.26 1.21
CA ALA A 70 16.18 28.62 1.60
C ALA A 70 17.16 29.19 2.64
N LYS A 71 17.72 28.36 3.53
CA LYS A 71 18.67 28.75 4.59
C LYS A 71 20.14 28.51 4.24
N THR A 72 20.44 27.49 3.41
CA THR A 72 21.80 27.02 3.12
C THR A 72 22.05 26.93 1.61
N LEU A 73 23.21 27.42 1.14
CA LEU A 73 23.62 27.27 -0.26
C LEU A 73 24.73 26.23 -0.37
N GLU A 74 24.47 25.13 -1.08
CA GLU A 74 25.47 24.07 -1.30
C GLU A 74 26.09 23.54 0.01
N GLY A 75 25.29 23.42 1.07
CA GLY A 75 25.74 22.98 2.39
C GLY A 75 26.48 24.05 3.21
N LYS A 76 26.51 25.30 2.74
CA LYS A 76 27.08 26.43 3.49
C LYS A 76 25.96 27.28 4.08
N GLU A 77 26.08 27.58 5.36
CA GLU A 77 25.17 28.51 6.03
C GLU A 77 25.23 29.89 5.38
N LYS A 78 24.06 30.51 5.24
CA LYS A 78 23.89 31.89 4.82
C LYS A 78 23.08 32.58 5.91
N GLU A 79 23.71 33.53 6.61
CA GLU A 79 23.10 34.21 7.75
C GLU A 79 21.74 34.88 7.41
N LYS A 80 21.59 35.34 6.16
CA LYS A 80 20.35 35.93 5.63
C LYS A 80 19.53 34.96 4.76
N GLY A 81 19.88 33.68 4.73
CA GLY A 81 19.34 32.71 3.77
C GLY A 81 19.84 32.91 2.34
N VAL A 82 19.48 31.97 1.47
CA VAL A 82 19.64 32.06 0.00
C VAL A 82 18.46 32.79 -0.62
N LEU A 83 17.29 32.63 -0.02
CA LEU A 83 16.04 33.27 -0.36
C LEU A 83 15.50 33.90 0.93
N ASP A 84 14.88 35.07 0.81
CA ASP A 84 14.20 35.72 1.93
C ASP A 84 12.82 35.07 2.13
N ILE A 85 12.83 33.82 2.59
CA ILE A 85 11.63 32.99 2.76
C ILE A 85 11.81 32.01 3.93
N GLU A 86 10.72 31.77 4.65
CA GLU A 86 10.70 30.84 5.78
C GLU A 86 9.69 29.71 5.52
N ALA A 87 10.03 28.49 5.97
CA ALA A 87 9.06 27.41 6.09
C ALA A 87 8.33 27.52 7.44
N THR A 88 7.01 27.71 7.41
CA THR A 88 6.22 28.08 8.60
C THR A 88 4.82 27.47 8.57
N GLU A 89 4.24 27.23 9.76
CA GLU A 89 2.86 26.76 9.87
C GLU A 89 1.86 27.76 9.26
N GLY A 90 2.15 29.05 9.36
CA GLY A 90 1.33 30.17 8.89
C GLY A 90 1.51 30.54 7.42
N TRP A 91 2.08 29.66 6.59
CA TRP A 91 2.45 29.96 5.20
C TRP A 91 1.31 30.50 4.33
N VAL A 92 0.05 30.15 4.64
CA VAL A 92 -1.14 30.66 3.92
C VAL A 92 -1.35 32.17 4.12
N ASN A 93 -0.88 32.71 5.25
CA ASN A 93 -1.10 34.11 5.64
C ASN A 93 0.20 34.92 5.68
N THR A 94 1.30 34.37 5.15
CA THR A 94 2.64 34.98 5.17
C THR A 94 3.29 34.80 3.80
N ASP A 95 4.43 35.44 3.56
CA ASP A 95 5.24 35.22 2.35
C ASP A 95 6.06 33.91 2.43
N GLY A 96 5.72 33.01 3.34
CA GLY A 96 6.42 31.76 3.61
C GLY A 96 6.00 30.58 2.73
N ILE A 97 6.62 29.43 2.97
CA ILE A 97 6.29 28.13 2.34
C ILE A 97 5.80 27.12 3.38
N PRO A 98 5.03 26.10 2.98
CA PRO A 98 4.55 25.08 3.90
C PRO A 98 5.71 24.30 4.56
N LEU A 99 5.51 23.87 5.80
CA LEU A 99 6.38 22.87 6.42
C LEU A 99 6.33 21.54 5.65
N PRO A 100 7.37 20.67 5.74
CA PRO A 100 7.38 19.38 5.05
C PRO A 100 6.12 18.52 5.29
N ALA A 101 5.60 18.47 6.52
CA ALA A 101 4.36 17.76 6.82
C ALA A 101 3.11 18.42 6.21
N GLN A 102 3.08 19.76 6.13
CA GLN A 102 1.99 20.47 5.48
C GLN A 102 2.01 20.27 3.96
N MET A 103 3.19 20.31 3.33
CA MET A 103 3.35 20.02 1.91
C MET A 103 2.91 18.58 1.57
N PHE A 104 3.28 17.62 2.41
CA PHE A 104 2.83 16.23 2.27
C PHE A 104 1.31 16.09 2.36
N ARG A 105 0.68 16.80 3.30
CA ARG A 105 -0.78 16.83 3.43
C ARG A 105 -1.46 17.45 2.21
N LEU A 106 -0.96 18.56 1.68
CA LEU A 106 -1.49 19.16 0.45
C LEU A 106 -1.46 18.18 -0.71
N GLY A 107 -0.34 17.46 -0.87
CA GLY A 107 -0.22 16.40 -1.88
C GLY A 107 -1.22 15.26 -1.66
N SER A 108 -1.48 14.88 -0.40
CA SER A 108 -2.43 13.84 -0.02
C SER A 108 -3.87 14.20 -0.37
N GLU A 109 -4.27 15.44 -0.07
CA GLU A 109 -5.59 15.97 -0.40
C GLU A 109 -5.80 15.96 -1.92
N ILE A 110 -4.84 16.49 -2.69
CA ILE A 110 -4.88 16.50 -4.16
C ILE A 110 -4.94 15.08 -4.74
N ALA A 111 -4.12 14.15 -4.24
CA ALA A 111 -4.10 12.79 -4.73
C ALA A 111 -5.41 12.04 -4.44
N THR A 112 -6.04 12.32 -3.30
CA THR A 112 -7.35 11.77 -2.94
C THR A 112 -8.42 12.26 -3.91
N ASP A 113 -8.41 13.55 -4.25
CA ASP A 113 -9.32 14.14 -5.22
C ASP A 113 -9.13 13.53 -6.62
N TYR A 114 -7.89 13.43 -7.11
CA TYR A 114 -7.58 12.80 -8.40
C TYR A 114 -7.98 11.32 -8.45
N ALA A 115 -7.79 10.59 -7.34
CA ALA A 115 -8.25 9.21 -7.26
C ALA A 115 -9.78 9.14 -7.39
N ALA A 116 -10.51 10.00 -6.67
CA ALA A 116 -11.96 10.04 -6.73
C ALA A 116 -12.48 10.40 -8.14
N GLU A 117 -11.89 11.39 -8.80
CA GLU A 117 -12.21 11.77 -10.19
C GLU A 117 -11.98 10.62 -11.18
N ALA A 118 -10.93 9.82 -10.95
CA ALA A 118 -10.62 8.64 -11.75
C ALA A 118 -11.47 7.40 -11.38
N GLY A 119 -12.39 7.50 -10.41
CA GLY A 119 -13.17 6.37 -9.91
C GLY A 119 -12.36 5.36 -9.09
N LEU A 120 -11.19 5.76 -8.60
CA LEU A 120 -10.32 4.98 -7.73
C LEU A 120 -10.60 5.31 -6.25
N SER A 121 -10.24 4.40 -5.36
CA SER A 121 -10.24 4.66 -3.91
C SER A 121 -8.80 4.56 -3.40
N PHE A 122 -8.18 5.72 -3.16
CA PHE A 122 -6.80 5.84 -2.71
C PHE A 122 -6.66 7.06 -1.78
N SER A 123 -5.92 6.90 -0.71
CA SER A 123 -5.53 7.98 0.20
C SER A 123 -4.22 7.62 0.88
N TYR A 124 -3.52 8.63 1.37
CA TYR A 124 -2.33 8.49 2.21
C TYR A 124 -2.26 9.66 3.19
N ASN A 125 -1.60 9.50 4.33
CA ASN A 125 -1.44 10.57 5.31
C ASN A 125 -0.22 10.32 6.20
N LEU A 126 0.16 11.32 6.99
CA LEU A 126 1.09 11.15 8.10
C LEU A 126 0.27 11.05 9.39
N ILE A 127 0.63 10.08 10.22
CA ILE A 127 0.11 9.93 11.59
C ILE A 127 1.28 9.77 12.56
N SER A 128 1.08 10.18 13.82
CA SER A 128 2.09 10.10 14.86
C SER A 128 1.44 9.95 16.23
N PRO A 129 1.99 9.14 17.15
CA PRO A 129 1.56 9.13 18.55
C PRO A 129 2.03 10.37 19.31
N TRP A 130 2.98 11.14 18.74
CA TRP A 130 3.47 12.43 19.24
C TRP A 130 2.98 13.56 18.33
N ASN A 131 1.71 13.52 17.93
CA ASN A 131 1.14 14.49 17.01
C ASN A 131 1.00 15.86 17.67
N LEU A 132 1.42 16.91 16.95
CA LEU A 132 1.09 18.30 17.32
C LEU A 132 -0.37 18.65 16.98
N ASN A 133 -0.90 18.01 15.94
CA ASN A 133 -2.28 18.16 15.51
C ASN A 133 -3.04 16.87 15.82
N ASP A 134 -4.06 16.93 16.69
CA ASP A 134 -4.90 15.80 17.09
C ASP A 134 -5.55 15.05 15.93
N SER A 135 -5.72 15.72 14.78
CA SER A 135 -6.22 15.06 13.57
C SER A 135 -5.24 14.05 12.97
N GLN A 136 -3.97 14.03 13.41
CA GLN A 136 -2.90 13.12 12.96
C GLN A 136 -2.57 12.04 14.00
N ALA A 137 -3.31 11.93 15.10
CA ALA A 137 -3.22 10.76 15.97
C ALA A 137 -3.77 9.51 15.25
N PRO A 138 -3.25 8.30 15.53
CA PRO A 138 -3.89 7.05 15.11
C PRO A 138 -5.32 6.96 15.67
N LYS A 139 -6.32 6.78 14.79
CA LYS A 139 -7.75 6.86 15.16
C LYS A 139 -8.42 5.50 15.15
N ASN A 140 -8.25 4.76 14.06
CA ASN A 140 -8.91 3.47 13.89
C ASN A 140 -8.05 2.30 14.41
N ASP A 141 -8.64 1.10 14.46
CA ASP A 141 -7.98 -0.07 15.05
C ASP A 141 -6.77 -0.54 14.23
N PHE A 142 -6.83 -0.43 12.89
CA PHE A 142 -5.69 -0.71 12.03
C PHE A 142 -4.54 0.25 12.34
N GLU A 143 -4.80 1.56 12.36
CA GLU A 143 -3.77 2.59 12.60
C GLU A 143 -3.09 2.41 13.95
N LYS A 144 -3.85 2.11 15.02
CA LYS A 144 -3.30 1.87 16.36
C LYS A 144 -2.41 0.63 16.39
N LYS A 145 -2.92 -0.50 15.88
CA LYS A 145 -2.17 -1.76 15.83
C LYS A 145 -0.91 -1.63 14.97
N ALA A 146 -1.04 -0.99 13.81
CA ALA A 146 0.07 -0.73 12.90
C ALA A 146 1.11 0.17 13.58
N MET A 147 0.68 1.22 14.27
CA MET A 147 1.57 2.14 14.97
C MET A 147 2.36 1.42 16.07
N ASP A 148 1.69 0.65 16.92
CA ASP A 148 2.35 -0.12 17.98
C ASP A 148 3.41 -1.08 17.39
N ALA A 149 3.05 -1.81 16.32
CA ALA A 149 3.96 -2.74 15.65
C ALA A 149 5.16 -2.03 15.00
N VAL A 150 4.94 -0.90 14.32
CA VAL A 150 6.01 -0.11 13.68
C VAL A 150 6.95 0.46 14.74
N ILE A 151 6.43 0.93 15.88
CA ILE A 151 7.26 1.44 16.99
C ILE A 151 8.08 0.31 17.62
N GLU A 152 7.48 -0.86 17.83
CA GLU A 152 8.15 -2.00 18.44
C GLU A 152 9.25 -2.58 17.54
N THR A 153 8.98 -2.71 16.24
CA THR A 153 9.84 -3.45 15.32
C THR A 153 10.78 -2.56 14.50
N GLY A 154 10.41 -1.29 14.27
CA GLY A 154 11.08 -0.42 13.31
C GLY A 154 10.83 -0.78 11.85
N GLU A 155 9.93 -1.73 11.57
CA GLU A 155 9.63 -2.25 10.24
C GLU A 155 8.21 -1.84 9.80
N PRO A 156 7.90 -1.79 8.49
CA PRO A 156 6.56 -1.49 8.01
C PRO A 156 5.52 -2.52 8.48
N TYR A 157 4.35 -2.06 8.90
CA TYR A 157 3.18 -2.91 9.14
C TYR A 157 2.25 -2.86 7.93
N LYS A 158 1.90 -4.01 7.36
CA LYS A 158 1.03 -4.09 6.18
C LYS A 158 -0.04 -5.15 6.40
N ASP A 159 -1.30 -4.78 6.18
CA ASP A 159 -2.44 -5.69 6.37
C ASP A 159 -3.66 -5.16 5.61
N TYR A 160 -4.71 -5.98 5.54
CA TYR A 160 -6.01 -5.51 5.09
C TYR A 160 -6.79 -4.86 6.25
N GLN A 161 -7.57 -3.84 5.93
CA GLN A 161 -8.53 -3.23 6.86
C GLN A 161 -9.88 -3.00 6.18
N GLU A 162 -10.94 -3.04 6.97
CA GLU A 162 -12.29 -2.68 6.53
C GLU A 162 -12.57 -1.22 6.86
N VAL A 163 -12.95 -0.45 5.84
CA VAL A 163 -13.37 0.95 5.99
C VAL A 163 -14.75 1.10 5.37
N GLY A 164 -15.77 1.13 6.23
CA GLY A 164 -17.17 0.98 5.79
C GLY A 164 -17.41 -0.43 5.25
N ASP A 165 -17.99 -0.52 4.06
CA ASP A 165 -18.27 -1.81 3.38
C ASP A 165 -17.17 -2.21 2.38
N LYS A 166 -15.96 -1.67 2.54
CA LYS A 166 -14.84 -1.87 1.60
C LYS A 166 -13.60 -2.35 2.33
N THR A 167 -13.01 -3.41 1.78
CA THR A 167 -11.68 -3.91 2.16
C THR A 167 -10.60 -3.11 1.44
N TYR A 168 -9.64 -2.56 2.19
CA TYR A 168 -8.46 -1.89 1.67
C TYR A 168 -7.21 -2.64 2.09
N TYR A 169 -6.24 -2.75 1.18
CA TYR A 169 -4.88 -3.06 1.59
C TYR A 169 -4.23 -1.78 2.12
N SER A 170 -3.63 -1.83 3.30
CA SER A 170 -3.06 -0.65 3.96
C SER A 170 -1.71 -0.98 4.55
N ALA A 171 -0.84 0.02 4.56
CA ALA A 171 0.51 -0.11 5.05
C ALA A 171 0.91 1.16 5.81
N LEU A 172 1.53 0.97 6.97
CA LEU A 172 2.16 2.03 7.74
C LEU A 172 3.66 1.81 7.68
N TYR A 173 4.39 2.85 7.26
CA TYR A 173 5.85 2.83 7.16
C TYR A 173 6.43 3.75 8.24
N PRO A 174 7.55 3.37 8.87
CA PRO A 174 8.28 4.27 9.77
C PRO A 174 8.82 5.48 8.99
N ASP A 175 8.50 6.69 9.44
CA ASP A 175 9.06 7.95 8.92
C ASP A 175 10.02 8.56 9.95
N ILE A 176 11.18 7.94 10.11
CA ILE A 176 12.19 8.41 11.05
C ILE A 176 12.91 9.62 10.44
N ALA A 177 12.91 10.73 11.17
CA ALA A 177 13.58 11.96 10.77
C ALA A 177 15.11 11.73 10.60
N VAL A 178 15.56 11.69 9.34
CA VAL A 178 17.00 11.59 9.00
C VAL A 178 17.60 12.90 8.46
N ALA A 179 16.76 13.87 8.11
CA ALA A 179 17.20 15.17 7.63
C ALA A 179 17.30 16.17 8.78
N GLU A 180 18.34 17.02 8.75
CA GLU A 180 18.61 18.02 9.79
C GLU A 180 17.39 18.89 10.11
N ALA A 181 16.71 19.44 9.10
CA ALA A 181 15.49 20.25 9.32
C ALA A 181 14.32 19.49 9.97
N CYS A 182 14.27 18.16 9.86
CA CYS A 182 13.32 17.36 10.62
C CYS A 182 13.80 17.19 12.06
N VAL A 183 15.08 16.86 12.26
CA VAL A 183 15.70 16.64 13.58
C VAL A 183 15.64 17.90 14.45
N THR A 184 15.89 19.08 13.89
CA THR A 184 15.93 20.35 14.62
C THR A 184 14.58 20.72 15.26
N CYS A 185 13.47 20.21 14.71
CA CYS A 185 12.13 20.42 15.27
C CYS A 185 11.55 19.19 15.99
N HIS A 186 12.02 17.96 15.68
CA HIS A 186 11.46 16.71 16.22
C HIS A 186 12.28 16.07 17.36
N ASN A 187 13.53 16.48 17.58
CA ASN A 187 14.40 15.95 18.65
C ASN A 187 14.76 17.01 19.72
N THR A 188 13.87 17.95 20.01
CA THR A 188 14.02 18.92 21.11
C THR A 188 13.53 18.35 22.43
#